data_AF-A0A8J7C4X7-F1
#
_entry.id   AF-A0A8J7C4X7-F1
#
_cell.length_a   1.000
_cell.length_b   1.000
_cell.length_c   1.000
_cell.angle_alpha   90.00
_cell.angle_beta   90.00
_cell.angle_gamma   90.00
#
_symmetry.space_group_name_H-M   'P 1'
#
loop_
_entity.id
_entity.type
_entity.pdbx_description
1 polymer ?
#
loop_
_entity_poly.entity_id
_entity_poly.type
_entity_poly.pdbx_seq_one_letter_code
_entity_poly.pdbx_strand_id
1 'polypeptide(L)'
;CRHPACVKVCPVKATWQEPDGIVVIDSDWCIGCRCCMSACPYGARHFNWSEPTIPSAELNPDTHYLGNRPRPKGVVEKCTFCIHRTRKGRYPACVEICPVGARKFGNLLDEKSEMRYLLREKRVFVLKDELNTQPRFYYFYAT
;
A
#
# COMPACT_ATOMS: atom_id res chain seq x y z
N CYS A 1 -6.21 4.19 -2.43
CA CYS A 1 -7.14 5.16 -3.03
C CYS A 1 -8.50 4.50 -3.17
N ARG A 2 -9.61 5.20 -2.92
CA ARG A 2 -10.97 4.69 -3.19
C ARG A 2 -11.26 4.66 -4.69
N HIS A 3 -10.71 5.62 -5.43
CA HIS A 3 -10.79 5.67 -6.89
C HIS A 3 -9.38 5.50 -7.51
N PRO A 4 -8.82 4.27 -7.52
CA PRO A 4 -7.47 4.04 -7.98
C PRO A 4 -7.37 4.05 -9.52
N ALA A 5 -6.83 5.12 -10.11
CA ALA A 5 -6.55 5.19 -11.55
C ALA A 5 -5.64 4.03 -12.03
N CYS A 6 -4.65 3.68 -11.21
CA CYS A 6 -3.71 2.58 -11.48
C CYS A 6 -4.36 1.19 -11.64
N VAL A 7 -5.56 0.96 -11.09
CA VAL A 7 -6.33 -0.28 -11.30
C VAL A 7 -7.01 -0.28 -12.67
N LYS A 8 -7.61 0.85 -13.06
CA LYS A 8 -8.35 0.98 -14.32
C LYS A 8 -7.48 0.78 -15.56
N VAL A 9 -6.19 1.16 -15.49
CA VAL A 9 -5.26 1.11 -16.62
C VAL A 9 -4.54 -0.23 -16.79
N CYS A 10 -4.78 -1.20 -15.91
CA CYS A 10 -4.08 -2.49 -16.02
C CYS A 10 -4.75 -3.38 -17.07
N PRO A 11 -4.10 -3.68 -18.21
CA PRO A 11 -4.73 -4.40 -19.31
C PRO A 11 -5.07 -5.85 -18.95
N VAL A 12 -4.27 -6.46 -18.06
CA VAL A 12 -4.41 -7.86 -17.63
C VAL A 12 -5.07 -8.00 -16.26
N LYS A 13 -5.58 -6.90 -15.68
CA LYS A 13 -6.23 -6.87 -14.36
C LYS A 13 -5.39 -7.46 -13.20
N ALA A 14 -4.06 -7.40 -13.30
CA ALA A 14 -3.14 -7.83 -12.24
C ALA A 14 -3.14 -6.93 -11.00
N THR A 15 -3.95 -5.87 -10.96
CA THR A 15 -4.08 -4.98 -9.80
C THR A 15 -5.54 -4.64 -9.59
N TRP A 16 -6.02 -4.76 -8.36
CA TRP A 16 -7.42 -4.50 -7.97
C TRP A 16 -7.48 -3.94 -6.55
N GLN A 17 -8.70 -3.63 -6.09
CA GLN A 17 -8.97 -3.24 -4.71
C GLN A 17 -9.63 -4.40 -3.97
N GLU A 18 -9.04 -4.79 -2.84
CA GLU A 18 -9.59 -5.78 -1.93
C GLU A 18 -10.80 -5.22 -1.15
N PRO A 19 -11.66 -6.07 -0.53
CA PRO A 19 -12.84 -5.61 0.22
C PRO A 19 -12.52 -4.66 1.38
N ASP A 20 -11.33 -4.78 1.97
CA ASP A 20 -10.80 -3.89 3.01
C ASP A 20 -10.34 -2.51 2.47
N GLY A 21 -10.43 -2.30 1.17
CA GLY A 21 -10.05 -1.06 0.48
C GLY A 21 -8.56 -0.98 0.09
N ILE A 22 -7.75 -1.99 0.42
CA ILE A 22 -6.34 -2.06 0.04
C ILE A 22 -6.26 -2.36 -1.45
N VAL A 23 -5.62 -1.47 -2.22
CA VAL A 23 -5.25 -1.80 -3.59
C VAL A 23 -4.12 -2.82 -3.51
N VAL A 24 -4.11 -3.86 -4.34
CA VAL A 24 -3.08 -4.92 -4.40
C VAL A 24 -2.51 -5.06 -5.81
N ILE A 25 -1.37 -5.72 -5.94
CA ILE A 25 -0.83 -6.16 -7.24
C ILE A 25 -0.48 -7.63 -7.09
N ASP A 26 -0.95 -8.45 -8.02
CA ASP A 26 -0.48 -9.80 -8.18
C ASP A 26 0.75 -9.82 -9.08
N SER A 27 1.87 -10.27 -8.52
CA SER A 27 3.13 -10.35 -9.23
C SER A 27 3.15 -11.47 -10.27
N ASP A 28 2.34 -12.52 -10.13
CA ASP A 28 2.33 -13.62 -11.09
C ASP A 28 1.56 -13.24 -12.37
N TRP A 29 0.57 -12.36 -12.25
CA TRP A 29 -0.23 -11.88 -13.39
C TRP A 29 0.33 -10.61 -14.02
N CYS A 30 1.28 -9.94 -13.35
CA CYS A 30 1.81 -8.68 -13.82
C CYS A 30 2.73 -8.88 -15.04
N ILE A 31 2.30 -8.40 -16.21
CA ILE A 31 3.10 -8.45 -17.45
C ILE A 31 4.14 -7.33 -17.59
N GLY A 32 4.36 -6.52 -16.55
CA GLY A 32 5.42 -5.50 -16.60
C GLY A 32 5.20 -4.31 -17.55
N CYS A 33 3.99 -4.07 -18.06
CA CYS A 33 3.69 -2.97 -18.99
C CYS A 33 3.91 -1.56 -18.40
N ARG A 34 4.00 -1.43 -17.06
CA ARG A 34 4.23 -0.16 -16.33
C ARG A 34 3.16 0.93 -16.47
N CYS A 35 2.07 0.71 -17.20
CA CYS A 35 0.96 1.67 -17.32
C CYS A 35 0.41 2.13 -15.96
N CYS A 36 0.35 1.22 -14.99
CA CYS A 36 -0.11 1.53 -13.64
C CYS A 36 0.83 2.48 -12.88
N MET A 37 2.12 2.53 -13.21
CA MET A 37 3.09 3.47 -12.65
C MET A 37 2.82 4.87 -13.19
N SER A 38 2.70 5.01 -14.51
CA SER A 38 2.37 6.29 -15.16
C SER A 38 1.03 6.86 -14.69
N ALA A 39 0.04 5.99 -14.44
CA ALA A 39 -1.28 6.41 -13.95
C ALA A 39 -1.31 6.74 -12.44
N CYS A 40 -0.27 6.41 -11.66
CA CYS A 40 -0.24 6.69 -10.24
C CYS A 40 0.27 8.12 -10.00
N PRO A 41 -0.57 9.07 -9.54
CA PRO A 41 -0.15 10.46 -9.38
C PRO A 41 0.84 10.67 -8.21
N TYR A 42 1.09 9.63 -7.42
CA TYR A 42 1.92 9.65 -6.23
C TYR A 42 3.30 9.00 -6.43
N GLY A 43 3.58 8.41 -7.60
CA GLY A 43 4.82 7.68 -7.84
C GLY A 43 5.03 6.47 -6.91
N ALA A 44 3.96 5.95 -6.31
CA ALA A 44 4.01 4.94 -5.24
C ALA A 44 4.11 3.49 -5.74
N ARG A 45 4.51 3.29 -7.01
CA ARG A 45 4.67 1.99 -7.64
C ARG A 45 6.09 1.88 -8.17
N HIS A 46 6.74 0.75 -7.89
CA HIS A 46 8.13 0.52 -8.26
C HIS A 46 8.23 -0.70 -9.17
N PHE A 47 9.15 -0.67 -10.13
CA PHE A 47 9.37 -1.77 -11.06
C PHE A 47 10.59 -2.58 -10.63
N ASN A 48 10.46 -3.90 -10.64
CA ASN A 48 11.56 -4.81 -10.34
C ASN A 48 12.43 -5.02 -11.57
N TRP A 49 13.55 -4.30 -11.65
CA TRP A 49 14.48 -4.37 -12.79
C TRP A 49 15.43 -5.56 -12.74
N SER A 50 15.74 -6.04 -11.53
CA SER A 50 16.74 -7.07 -11.27
C SER A 50 16.07 -8.31 -10.71
N GLU A 51 16.75 -9.44 -10.85
CA GLU A 51 16.33 -10.69 -10.19
C GLU A 51 16.59 -10.60 -8.68
N PRO A 52 15.72 -11.18 -7.84
CA PRO A 52 15.97 -11.26 -6.41
C PRO A 52 17.22 -12.09 -6.11
N THR A 53 18.19 -11.50 -5.43
CA THR A 53 19.45 -12.14 -5.06
C THR A 53 19.47 -12.63 -3.61
N ILE A 54 18.34 -12.58 -2.90
CA ILE A 54 18.27 -12.89 -1.47
C ILE A 54 18.45 -14.41 -1.27
N PRO A 55 19.45 -14.87 -0.49
CA PRO A 55 19.65 -16.29 -0.21
C PRO A 55 18.42 -16.90 0.48
N SER A 56 18.12 -18.16 0.18
CA SER A 56 16.93 -18.85 0.72
C SER A 56 16.92 -18.90 2.26
N ALA A 57 18.09 -18.98 2.89
CA ALA A 57 18.23 -18.99 4.35
C ALA A 57 17.87 -17.65 5.02
N GLU A 58 17.93 -16.53 4.28
CA GLU A 58 17.62 -15.19 4.79
C GLU A 58 16.18 -14.75 4.46
N LEU A 59 15.45 -15.54 3.67
CA LEU A 59 14.08 -15.24 3.33
C LEU A 59 13.18 -15.44 4.54
N ASN A 60 12.36 -14.42 4.82
CA ASN A 60 11.28 -14.56 5.79
C ASN A 60 10.26 -15.58 5.25
N PRO A 61 10.01 -16.70 5.96
CA PRO A 61 9.03 -17.70 5.52
C PRO A 61 7.57 -17.23 5.72
N ASP A 62 7.30 -16.30 6.64
CA ASP A 62 5.95 -15.73 6.83
C ASP A 62 5.67 -14.67 5.76
N THR A 63 5.20 -15.14 4.61
CA THR A 63 4.81 -14.29 3.48
C THR A 63 3.32 -14.37 3.21
N HIS A 64 2.79 -13.30 2.61
CA HIS A 64 1.46 -13.29 2.03
C HIS A 64 1.55 -13.21 0.51
N TYR A 65 0.67 -13.94 -0.18
CA TYR A 65 0.59 -14.01 -1.63
C TYR A 65 0.64 -12.63 -2.32
N LEU A 66 -0.23 -11.70 -1.91
CA LEU A 66 -0.29 -10.34 -2.45
C LEU A 66 0.65 -9.33 -1.73
N GLY A 67 1.61 -9.82 -0.93
CA GLY A 67 2.28 -9.05 0.11
C GLY A 67 3.81 -9.01 -0.02
N ASN A 68 4.47 -9.48 1.03
CA ASN A 68 5.91 -9.37 1.24
C ASN A 68 6.75 -10.44 0.52
N ARG A 69 6.16 -11.34 -0.27
CA ARG A 69 6.89 -12.41 -0.99
C ARG A 69 7.93 -11.87 -1.98
N PRO A 70 9.08 -12.53 -2.21
CA PRO A 70 10.00 -12.17 -3.29
C PRO A 70 9.28 -12.11 -4.64
N ARG A 71 9.60 -11.08 -5.42
CA ARG A 71 8.91 -10.76 -6.68
C ARG A 71 9.85 -11.01 -7.85
N PRO A 72 9.41 -11.65 -8.94
CA PRO A 72 10.26 -11.88 -10.10
C PRO A 72 10.66 -10.57 -10.78
N LYS A 73 11.75 -10.61 -11.56
CA LYS A 73 12.13 -9.51 -12.44
C LYS A 73 11.00 -9.22 -13.44
N GLY A 74 10.79 -7.96 -13.75
CA GLY A 74 9.83 -7.53 -14.76
C GLY A 74 8.44 -7.19 -14.23
N VAL A 75 8.22 -7.22 -12.92
CA VAL A 75 6.90 -6.96 -12.32
C VAL A 75 6.88 -5.67 -11.49
N VAL A 76 5.69 -5.07 -11.37
CA VAL A 76 5.49 -3.87 -10.55
C VAL A 76 5.11 -4.27 -9.13
N GLU A 77 5.66 -3.56 -8.15
CA GLU A 77 5.33 -3.67 -6.74
C GLU A 77 4.86 -2.33 -6.18
N LYS A 78 4.32 -2.36 -4.96
CA LYS A 78 3.91 -1.18 -4.20
C LYS A 78 3.72 -1.51 -2.72
N CYS A 79 3.52 -0.48 -1.91
CA CYS A 79 2.99 -0.66 -0.56
C CYS A 79 1.61 -1.36 -0.58
N THR A 80 1.46 -2.39 0.24
CA THR A 80 0.23 -3.17 0.44
C THR A 80 -0.28 -3.04 1.87
N PHE A 81 0.10 -1.97 2.60
CA PHE A 81 -0.19 -1.83 4.03
C PHE A 81 0.13 -3.08 4.85
N CYS A 82 1.22 -3.74 4.47
CA CYS A 82 1.69 -4.97 5.10
C CYS A 82 0.54 -5.97 5.33
N ILE A 83 -0.24 -6.33 4.30
CA ILE A 83 -1.39 -7.25 4.43
C ILE A 83 -1.09 -8.53 5.23
N HIS A 84 0.14 -9.04 5.16
CA HIS A 84 0.62 -10.19 5.96
C HIS A 84 0.56 -9.97 7.48
N ARG A 85 0.58 -8.70 7.92
CA ARG A 85 0.49 -8.26 9.33
C ARG A 85 -0.90 -7.75 9.67
N THR A 86 -1.43 -6.82 8.86
CA THR A 86 -2.65 -6.08 9.19
C THR A 86 -3.90 -6.96 9.24
N ARG A 87 -3.97 -7.99 8.39
CA ARG A 87 -5.06 -8.99 8.45
C ARG A 87 -4.96 -9.95 9.65
N LYS A 88 -3.82 -9.98 10.33
CA LYS A 88 -3.59 -10.71 11.59
C LYS A 88 -3.72 -9.78 12.82
N GLY A 89 -4.27 -8.57 12.66
CA GLY A 89 -4.43 -7.60 13.75
C GLY A 89 -3.15 -6.89 14.19
N ARG A 90 -2.04 -7.03 13.46
CA ARG A 90 -0.78 -6.34 13.76
C ARG A 90 -0.63 -5.04 12.97
N TYR A 91 0.13 -4.09 13.51
CA TYR A 91 0.47 -2.89 12.77
C TYR A 91 1.34 -3.19 11.53
N PRO A 92 1.25 -2.35 10.48
CA PRO A 92 2.24 -2.35 9.42
C PRO A 92 3.64 -2.15 9.99
N ALA A 93 4.64 -2.79 9.38
CA ALA A 93 6.02 -2.73 9.86
C ALA A 93 6.52 -1.28 10.00
N CYS A 94 6.11 -0.40 9.09
CA CYS A 94 6.53 1.00 9.09
C CYS A 94 5.86 1.87 10.18
N VAL A 95 4.73 1.42 10.73
CA VAL A 95 4.06 2.05 11.88
C VAL A 95 4.70 1.54 13.17
N GLU A 96 4.89 0.22 13.28
CA GLU A 96 5.46 -0.43 14.46
C GLU A 96 6.90 0.02 14.74
N ILE A 97 7.71 0.24 13.70
CA ILE A 97 9.11 0.66 13.86
C ILE A 97 9.27 2.16 14.16
N CYS A 98 8.24 2.98 13.97
CA CYS A 98 8.39 4.44 14.01
C CYS A 98 8.58 4.94 15.45
N PRO A 99 9.77 5.43 15.85
CA PRO A 99 10.05 5.75 17.25
C PRO A 99 9.33 7.02 17.72
N VAL A 100 9.04 7.94 16.79
CA VAL A 100 8.40 9.23 17.07
C VAL A 100 6.87 9.20 16.88
N GLY A 101 6.30 8.05 16.50
CA GLY A 101 4.86 7.93 16.28
C GLY A 101 4.32 8.75 15.11
N ALA A 102 5.16 9.08 14.12
CA ALA A 102 4.78 9.89 12.95
C ALA A 102 3.75 9.20 12.04
N ARG A 103 3.69 7.86 12.05
CA ARG A 103 2.78 7.07 11.21
C ARG A 103 1.75 6.39 12.09
N LYS A 104 0.48 6.56 11.75
CA LYS A 104 -0.68 5.98 12.43
C LYS A 104 -1.48 5.15 11.43
N PHE A 105 -2.06 4.04 11.88
CA PHE A 105 -2.80 3.13 11.00
C PHE A 105 -3.99 2.54 11.74
N GLY A 106 -5.15 2.49 11.09
CA GLY A 106 -6.37 2.01 11.73
C GLY A 106 -7.55 1.93 10.77
N ASN A 107 -8.61 1.27 11.23
CA ASN A 107 -9.83 1.06 10.47
C ASN A 107 -10.70 2.33 10.45
N LEU A 108 -10.89 2.91 9.26
CA LEU A 108 -11.72 4.12 9.09
C LEU A 108 -13.22 3.89 9.38
N LEU A 109 -13.67 2.64 9.39
CA LEU A 109 -15.06 2.29 9.72
C LEU A 109 -15.29 2.16 11.22
N ASP A 110 -14.22 2.03 12.02
CA ASP A 110 -14.31 1.99 13.48
C ASP A 110 -14.17 3.41 14.06
N GLU A 111 -15.24 3.92 14.64
CA GLU A 111 -15.31 5.25 15.28
C GLU A 111 -14.36 5.40 16.47
N LYS A 112 -13.96 4.29 17.08
CA LYS A 112 -13.02 4.26 18.21
C LYS A 112 -11.56 4.11 17.75
N SER A 113 -11.31 3.99 16.45
CA SER A 113 -9.95 3.82 15.93
C SER A 113 -9.09 5.08 16.11
N GLU A 114 -7.78 4.89 16.23
CA GLU A 114 -6.80 5.99 16.28
C GLU A 114 -6.95 6.92 15.06
N MET A 115 -7.25 6.36 13.89
CA MET A 115 -7.48 7.16 12.67
C MET A 115 -8.70 8.05 12.80
N ARG A 116 -9.81 7.58 13.40
CA ARG A 116 -11.00 8.40 13.60
C ARG A 116 -10.78 9.51 14.61
N TYR A 117 -10.02 9.25 15.67
CA TYR A 117 -9.57 10.29 16.59
C TYR A 117 -8.75 11.35 15.84
N LEU A 118 -7.74 10.96 15.05
CA LEU A 118 -6.89 11.92 14.33
C LEU A 118 -7.66 12.75 13.31
N LEU A 119 -8.59 12.15 12.56
CA LEU A 119 -9.42 12.86 11.58
C LEU A 119 -10.39 13.86 12.23
N ARG A 120 -10.77 13.66 13.49
CA ARG A 120 -11.67 14.56 14.22
C ARG A 120 -10.93 15.66 14.98
N GLU A 121 -9.83 15.31 15.64
CA GLU A 121 -9.15 16.19 16.61
C GLU A 121 -7.94 16.93 16.04
N LYS A 122 -7.36 16.45 14.93
CA LYS A 122 -6.15 17.04 14.34
C LYS A 122 -6.47 17.74 13.03
N ARG A 123 -5.66 18.76 12.70
CA ARG A 123 -5.69 19.35 11.36
C ARG A 123 -5.08 18.38 10.37
N VAL A 124 -5.87 17.99 9.38
CA VAL A 124 -5.51 17.00 8.37
C VAL A 124 -5.54 17.65 6.99
N PHE A 125 -4.58 17.29 6.14
CA PHE A 125 -4.64 17.55 4.71
C PHE A 125 -4.48 16.27 3.91
N VAL A 126 -5.04 16.27 2.70
CA VAL A 126 -4.96 15.17 1.75
C VAL A 126 -4.04 15.58 0.61
N LEU A 127 -3.06 14.73 0.29
CA LEU A 127 -2.13 15.01 -0.80
C LEU A 127 -2.82 14.83 -2.15
N LYS A 128 -2.75 15.87 -3.00
CA LYS A 128 -3.34 15.91 -4.35
C LYS A 128 -4.84 15.62 -4.37
N ASP A 129 -5.58 16.28 -3.48
CA ASP A 129 -7.03 16.07 -3.33
C ASP A 129 -7.81 16.47 -4.60
N GLU A 130 -7.31 17.45 -5.34
CA GLU A 130 -7.85 17.92 -6.62
C GLU A 130 -7.97 16.82 -7.69
N LEU A 131 -7.21 15.73 -7.57
CA LEU A 131 -7.27 14.60 -8.50
C LEU A 131 -8.40 13.60 -8.18
N ASN A 132 -9.15 13.83 -7.09
CA ASN A 132 -10.29 13.03 -6.64
C ASN A 132 -10.02 11.50 -6.61
N THR A 133 -8.78 11.09 -6.34
CA THR A 133 -8.46 9.66 -6.18
C THR A 133 -8.91 9.13 -4.81
N GLN A 134 -9.22 10.04 -3.87
CA GLN A 134 -9.60 9.77 -2.49
C GLN A 134 -8.60 8.78 -1.85
N PRO A 135 -7.33 9.18 -1.65
CA PRO A 135 -6.33 8.32 -1.04
C PRO A 135 -6.75 7.91 0.38
N ARG A 136 -6.28 6.73 0.82
CA ARG A 136 -6.44 6.26 2.20
C ARG A 136 -5.20 6.62 3.03
N PHE A 137 -4.66 7.80 2.76
CA PHE A 137 -3.44 8.33 3.34
C PHE A 137 -3.73 9.79 3.67
N TYR A 138 -3.57 10.13 4.93
CA TYR A 138 -3.91 11.44 5.48
C TYR A 138 -2.68 11.98 6.18
N TYR A 139 -2.35 13.24 5.93
CA TYR A 139 -1.23 13.91 6.58
C TYR A 139 -1.80 14.82 7.66
N PHE A 140 -1.26 14.73 8.87
CA PHE A 140 -1.69 15.57 9.99
C PHE A 140 -0.51 16.37 10.51
N TYR A 141 -0.81 17.54 11.07
CA TYR A 141 0.21 18.38 11.69
C TYR A 141 0.45 17.90 13.11
N ALA A 142 1.71 17.55 13.42
CA ALA A 142 2.13 17.31 14.79
C ALA A 142 2.12 18.67 15.54
N THR A 143 1.42 18.69 16.66
CA THR A 143 1.44 19.77 17.66
C THR A 143 2.51 19.48 18.68
#